data_AF-A0A2S2D0Y1-F1
#
_entry.id   AF-A0A2S2D0Y1-F1
#
_cell.length_a   1.000
_cell.length_b   1.000
_cell.length_c   1.000
_cell.angle_alpha   90.00
_cell.angle_beta   90.00
_cell.angle_gamma   90.00
#
_symmetry.space_group_name_H-M   'P 1'
#
loop_
_entity.id
_entity.type
_entity.pdbx_description
1 polymer ?
#
loop_
_entity_poly.entity_id
_entity_poly.type
_entity_poly.pdbx_seq_one_letter_code
_entity_poly.pdbx_strand_id
1 'polypeptide(L)'
;MRLYLVQIDDRPLPAPAPTAIDLDSLPRPPARPELASLVVLKGFSRRPVWQPPVPAAVAPAPARSAGRIVLATAQGYVMFGTSPFAAAPFGARRDRITLDIGDVMLRFGTQTYVDRDHQEFVDGLRTPTFSRSLLNGGTVGGWATASLGDLEIDNREGEWSGLLRRVAVDGRPVELRQPLPDGSTEVVFECTARDVVPGDDDTVRVRLRDWDYLLDKPAQSATYPDTALPDIANRRKPIGYGACNNVTPTRVGNNPPTYQWNDGRSRALRAVRVAGVPLLPADVPTVDLTASTFSLSAEPVGDVTCDFDGLILDGVYLNTAAQVIEDLAFRRGGLPAARKSAVHFARFAADRPGEVQLYVSHSEEPTILELIQRLLAPGGWGSFSWRGQLQVGAWKVATGQPRCLLSKADGTLIDLRPKELPSGVYPPPWRIRGGYDRNWTPQQSSQLKGDDTPGAVDPVGGPERRRWLGRAQETAEAKDLTTRDLLHLRAQDPAIVETCLAHKVDCETVLQAQLSHWLGNRAHFSCVPDTPPFYFDLGDEVVIQWDDYGLEAGQVGVVAEVSEGEWTELVIEV
;
A
#
# COMPACT_ATOMS: atom_id res chain seq x y z
N MET A 1 -4.28 13.68 10.44
CA MET A 1 -4.93 13.54 11.76
C MET A 1 -4.73 12.11 12.20
N ARG A 2 -4.06 11.88 13.33
CA ARG A 2 -3.74 10.54 13.85
C ARG A 2 -4.60 10.21 15.05
N LEU A 3 -5.29 9.08 15.00
CA LEU A 3 -5.98 8.49 16.15
C LEU A 3 -4.96 7.59 16.88
N TYR A 4 -4.79 7.76 18.19
CA TYR A 4 -3.86 6.96 19.00
C TYR A 4 -4.67 6.14 20.02
N LEU A 5 -4.28 4.87 20.20
CA LEU A 5 -4.86 3.91 21.15
C LEU A 5 -3.70 3.26 21.92
N VAL A 6 -3.83 3.02 23.24
CA VAL A 6 -2.75 2.51 24.12
C VAL A 6 -3.33 1.49 25.12
N GLN A 7 -2.78 0.27 25.18
CA GLN A 7 -3.20 -0.83 26.09
C GLN A 7 -2.09 -1.23 27.08
N ILE A 8 -2.22 -0.99 28.38
CA ILE A 8 -1.21 -1.36 29.39
C ILE A 8 -1.61 -2.64 30.13
N ASP A 9 -0.73 -3.64 30.15
CA ASP A 9 -0.87 -4.83 31.01
C ASP A 9 -0.23 -4.62 32.39
N ASP A 10 -0.97 -4.93 33.45
CA ASP A 10 -0.48 -4.90 34.82
C ASP A 10 0.48 -6.06 35.08
N ARG A 11 1.79 -5.77 35.17
CA ARG A 11 2.68 -6.55 36.03
C ARG A 11 3.03 -5.72 37.26
N PRO A 12 2.75 -6.20 38.48
CA PRO A 12 3.17 -5.49 39.68
C PRO A 12 4.70 -5.42 39.70
N LEU A 13 5.25 -4.21 39.62
CA LEU A 13 6.65 -3.96 39.93
C LEU A 13 6.89 -4.36 41.39
N PRO A 14 7.97 -5.12 41.70
CA PRO A 14 8.29 -5.43 43.08
C PRO A 14 8.55 -4.13 43.84
N ALA A 15 7.78 -3.89 44.90
CA ALA A 15 7.96 -2.72 45.75
C ALA A 15 9.38 -2.75 46.35
N PRO A 16 10.21 -1.71 46.16
CA PRO A 16 11.45 -1.62 46.92
C PRO A 16 11.11 -1.45 48.40
N ALA A 17 11.76 -2.24 49.25
CA ALA A 17 11.62 -2.10 50.70
C ALA A 17 11.94 -0.65 51.12
N PRO A 18 11.20 -0.06 52.07
CA PRO A 18 11.41 1.32 52.47
C PRO A 18 12.80 1.48 53.09
N THR A 19 13.66 2.24 52.43
CA THR A 19 14.94 2.68 53.00
C THR A 19 14.65 3.79 54.02
N ALA A 20 15.07 3.61 55.27
CA ALA A 20 14.93 4.63 56.30
C ALA A 20 15.70 5.91 55.90
N ILE A 21 15.03 7.06 55.94
CA ILE A 21 15.64 8.37 55.71
C ILE A 21 16.33 8.79 57.02
N ASP A 22 17.64 8.99 56.97
CA ASP A 22 18.44 9.50 58.08
C ASP A 22 18.26 11.02 58.20
N LEU A 23 17.37 11.43 59.11
CA LEU A 23 17.04 12.82 59.39
C LEU A 23 18.20 13.61 60.03
N ASP A 24 19.26 12.95 60.52
CA ASP A 24 20.42 13.61 61.13
C ASP A 24 21.41 14.16 60.09
N SER A 25 21.23 13.84 58.80
CA SER A 25 22.06 14.33 57.70
C SER A 25 21.62 15.69 57.11
N LEU A 26 20.53 16.29 57.61
CA LEU A 26 20.03 17.56 57.11
C LEU A 26 20.75 18.75 57.78
N PRO A 27 21.35 19.68 57.00
CA PRO A 27 22.06 20.82 57.56
C PRO A 27 21.10 21.82 58.21
N ARG A 28 21.34 22.16 59.48
CA ARG A 28 20.57 23.17 60.23
C ARG A 28 20.98 24.59 59.81
N PRO A 29 20.01 25.53 59.67
CA PRO A 29 20.30 26.90 59.28
C PRO A 29 21.02 27.69 60.39
N PRO A 30 21.88 28.66 60.03
CA PRO A 30 22.64 29.45 61.00
C PRO A 30 21.77 30.49 61.72
N ALA A 31 22.14 30.80 62.97
CA ALA A 31 21.45 31.76 63.84
C ALA A 31 21.61 33.21 63.37
N ARG A 32 20.53 33.99 63.47
CA ARG A 32 20.48 35.44 63.18
C ARG A 32 21.22 36.27 64.25
N PRO A 33 21.99 37.30 63.87
CA PRO A 33 22.41 38.37 64.78
C PRO A 33 21.42 39.55 64.81
N GLU A 34 21.35 40.22 65.96
CA GLU A 34 20.50 41.36 66.27
C GLU A 34 21.08 42.72 65.83
N LEU A 35 20.15 43.58 65.36
CA LEU A 35 20.04 45.05 65.30
C LEU A 35 21.27 45.98 65.50
N ALA A 36 21.46 46.91 64.55
CA ALA A 36 21.70 48.34 64.84
C ALA A 36 21.40 49.26 63.62
N SER A 37 20.81 50.40 63.92
CA SER A 37 20.37 51.54 63.09
C SER A 37 21.47 52.38 62.43
N LEU A 38 21.21 52.98 61.24
CA LEU A 38 21.66 54.35 60.89
C LEU A 38 20.94 54.93 59.64
N VAL A 39 21.12 56.24 59.43
CA VAL A 39 20.17 57.25 58.91
C VAL A 39 20.59 57.88 57.56
N VAL A 40 19.61 58.09 56.67
CA VAL A 40 19.31 59.21 55.69
C VAL A 40 20.44 59.96 54.94
N LEU A 41 20.32 60.10 53.59
CA LEU A 41 20.22 61.41 52.88
C LEU A 41 19.95 61.33 51.35
N LYS A 42 19.41 62.46 50.85
CA LYS A 42 18.63 62.73 49.62
C LYS A 42 19.46 63.05 48.36
N GLY A 43 18.82 62.96 47.18
CA GLY A 43 19.16 63.73 45.98
C GLY A 43 18.00 63.77 44.95
N PHE A 44 17.43 64.95 44.71
CA PHE A 44 16.35 65.26 43.75
C PHE A 44 16.91 65.83 42.44
N SER A 45 16.28 65.58 41.28
CA SER A 45 16.16 66.59 40.20
C SER A 45 14.95 66.34 39.27
N ARG A 46 14.47 67.43 38.68
CA ARG A 46 13.09 67.71 38.22
C ARG A 46 12.79 67.32 36.76
N ARG A 47 11.47 67.20 36.48
CA ARG A 47 10.80 67.03 35.16
C ARG A 47 10.94 68.24 34.22
N PRO A 48 10.65 68.03 32.92
CA PRO A 48 9.69 68.87 32.20
C PRO A 48 8.57 68.06 31.53
N VAL A 49 7.52 68.77 31.06
CA VAL A 49 6.19 68.28 30.63
C VAL A 49 5.96 68.57 29.12
N TRP A 50 5.05 67.79 28.49
CA TRP A 50 4.22 68.04 27.27
C TRP A 50 4.77 67.48 25.92
N GLN A 51 4.08 66.84 24.97
CA GLN A 51 2.69 66.39 24.66
C GLN A 51 2.73 65.21 23.63
N PRO A 52 1.61 64.52 23.27
CA PRO A 52 1.62 63.20 22.63
C PRO A 52 1.60 63.23 21.09
N PRO A 53 2.10 62.16 20.45
CA PRO A 53 1.72 61.80 19.08
C PRO A 53 0.87 60.50 19.00
N VAL A 54 -0.01 60.53 18.01
CA VAL A 54 -0.98 59.54 17.48
C VAL A 54 -0.30 58.20 17.07
N PRO A 55 -1.00 57.04 17.10
CA PRO A 55 -0.38 55.72 17.16
C PRO A 55 0.14 55.22 15.80
N ALA A 56 1.34 54.63 15.82
CA ALA A 56 1.94 53.96 14.67
C ALA A 56 1.82 52.42 14.81
N ALA A 57 1.16 51.84 13.80
CA ALA A 57 1.23 50.48 13.26
C ALA A 57 1.58 49.30 14.21
N VAL A 58 0.58 48.42 14.37
CA VAL A 58 0.70 47.05 14.89
C VAL A 58 1.75 46.27 14.08
N ALA A 59 2.80 45.79 14.74
CA ALA A 59 3.73 44.82 14.17
C ALA A 59 3.04 43.46 14.00
N PRO A 60 3.23 42.74 12.88
CA PRO A 60 2.66 41.42 12.69
C PRO A 60 3.28 40.40 13.64
N ALA A 61 2.47 39.45 14.11
CA ALA A 61 2.89 38.39 15.02
C ALA A 61 4.06 37.56 14.46
N PRO A 62 5.01 37.11 15.30
CA PRO A 62 6.08 36.24 14.85
C PRO A 62 5.54 34.90 14.34
N ALA A 63 6.20 34.38 13.31
CA ALA A 63 5.88 33.14 12.62
C ALA A 63 5.71 31.96 13.59
N ARG A 64 4.68 31.15 13.36
CA ARG A 64 4.45 29.87 14.04
C ARG A 64 5.69 28.99 13.85
N SER A 65 6.45 28.79 14.92
CA SER A 65 7.42 27.70 14.98
C SER A 65 6.65 26.39 14.87
N ALA A 66 7.12 25.51 13.99
CA ALA A 66 6.68 24.12 13.94
C ALA A 66 7.01 23.47 15.30
N GLY A 67 6.01 23.44 16.18
CA GLY A 67 6.10 22.88 17.51
C GLY A 67 6.29 21.37 17.42
N ARG A 68 7.52 20.94 17.71
CA ARG A 68 7.90 19.55 18.00
C ARG A 68 7.22 19.16 19.33
N ILE A 69 6.49 18.05 19.38
CA ILE A 69 5.96 17.51 20.64
C ILE A 69 6.60 16.14 20.89
N VAL A 70 7.14 16.00 22.09
CA VAL A 70 7.99 14.92 22.57
C VAL A 70 7.49 14.47 23.95
N LEU A 71 7.32 13.14 24.08
CA LEU A 71 7.45 12.22 25.23
C LEU A 71 6.49 12.16 26.45
N ALA A 72 6.24 10.89 26.81
CA ALA A 72 6.17 10.19 28.11
C ALA A 72 5.09 10.53 29.14
N THR A 73 4.49 9.49 29.74
CA THR A 73 4.01 9.54 31.14
C THR A 73 4.08 8.19 31.86
N ALA A 74 4.47 8.26 33.12
CA ALA A 74 4.39 7.21 34.13
C ALA A 74 2.99 7.13 34.78
N GLN A 75 2.66 5.93 35.25
CA GLN A 75 1.71 5.56 36.32
C GLN A 75 0.40 6.36 36.48
N GLY A 76 -0.71 5.64 36.29
CA GLY A 76 -1.91 5.72 37.14
C GLY A 76 -2.83 6.94 36.96
N TYR A 77 -4.02 6.68 36.40
CA TYR A 77 -5.23 7.53 36.31
C TYR A 77 -5.23 8.68 35.28
N VAL A 78 -6.29 8.74 34.45
CA VAL A 78 -6.54 9.79 33.45
C VAL A 78 -7.71 10.68 33.91
N MET A 79 -7.48 11.99 33.94
CA MET A 79 -8.51 13.04 33.90
C MET A 79 -8.28 13.94 32.67
N PHE A 80 -9.37 14.52 32.15
CA PHE A 80 -9.35 15.44 31.00
C PHE A 80 -9.02 16.89 31.39
N GLY A 81 -8.13 17.54 30.62
CA GLY A 81 -7.90 18.98 30.70
C GLY A 81 -6.74 19.49 29.82
N THR A 82 -6.89 20.70 29.28
CA THR A 82 -5.89 21.42 28.47
C THR A 82 -5.18 22.49 29.31
N SER A 83 -4.08 22.16 30.01
CA SER A 83 -3.14 23.13 30.63
C SER A 83 -1.90 22.39 31.21
N PRO A 84 -0.71 23.01 31.36
CA PRO A 84 0.51 22.30 31.72
C PRO A 84 0.50 21.79 33.16
N PHE A 85 1.17 20.65 33.35
CA PHE A 85 1.26 19.87 34.58
C PHE A 85 1.59 20.76 35.81
N ALA A 86 0.82 20.52 36.89
CA ALA A 86 0.89 21.10 38.24
C ALA A 86 0.11 22.40 38.49
N ALA A 87 -1.14 22.28 39.00
CA ALA A 87 -1.73 23.15 40.06
C ALA A 87 -3.28 23.03 40.23
N ALA A 88 -3.92 21.86 40.05
CA ALA A 88 -5.36 21.73 40.34
C ALA A 88 -5.66 20.54 41.27
N PRO A 89 -6.39 20.74 42.40
CA PRO A 89 -6.85 19.64 43.24
C PRO A 89 -8.00 18.85 42.59
N PHE A 90 -8.05 17.56 42.87
CA PHE A 90 -9.11 16.64 42.45
C PHE A 90 -10.49 17.09 42.95
N GLY A 91 -11.51 17.08 42.06
CA GLY A 91 -12.92 17.24 42.42
C GLY A 91 -13.67 18.44 41.86
N ALA A 92 -13.06 19.28 41.01
CA ALA A 92 -13.78 20.42 40.42
C ALA A 92 -13.47 20.59 38.93
N ARG A 93 -14.35 20.08 38.06
CA ARG A 93 -14.92 20.83 36.93
C ARG A 93 -15.97 20.02 36.17
N ARG A 94 -17.19 20.55 36.15
CA ARG A 94 -18.10 20.48 35.00
C ARG A 94 -17.51 21.40 33.96
N ASP A 95 -17.04 20.92 32.81
CA ASP A 95 -16.97 21.75 31.60
C ASP A 95 -16.96 20.87 30.35
N ARG A 96 -18.00 21.09 29.57
CA ARG A 96 -18.30 20.64 28.21
C ARG A 96 -17.04 20.44 27.35
N ILE A 97 -16.80 19.19 26.90
CA ILE A 97 -15.76 18.88 25.91
C ILE A 97 -16.08 19.67 24.63
N THR A 98 -15.21 20.63 24.32
CA THR A 98 -15.22 21.35 23.04
C THR A 98 -14.12 20.73 22.20
N LEU A 99 -14.51 19.86 21.26
CA LEU A 99 -13.62 19.29 20.25
C LEU A 99 -13.38 20.36 19.17
N ASP A 100 -12.26 21.07 19.27
CA ASP A 100 -11.75 21.87 18.17
C ASP A 100 -11.10 20.96 17.11
N ILE A 101 -11.22 21.36 15.85
CA ILE A 101 -10.76 20.63 14.67
C ILE A 101 -9.23 20.45 14.74
N GLY A 102 -8.78 19.28 15.24
CA GLY A 102 -7.38 18.93 15.48
C GLY A 102 -7.20 17.42 15.72
N ASP A 103 -5.97 16.97 16.01
CA ASP A 103 -5.67 15.56 16.33
C ASP A 103 -6.47 15.08 17.55
N VAL A 104 -7.24 14.00 17.39
CA VAL A 104 -8.04 13.39 18.46
C VAL A 104 -7.28 12.19 19.01
N MET A 105 -6.84 12.29 20.26
CA MET A 105 -6.24 11.17 20.99
C MET A 105 -7.31 10.55 21.90
N LEU A 106 -7.58 9.26 21.73
CA LEU A 106 -8.45 8.49 22.61
C LEU A 106 -7.56 7.79 23.64
N ARG A 107 -7.96 7.81 24.91
CA ARG A 107 -7.23 7.15 26.01
C ARG A 107 -8.19 6.21 26.71
N PHE A 108 -7.75 4.98 26.96
CA PHE A 108 -8.51 3.95 27.66
C PHE A 108 -7.74 3.51 28.90
N GLY A 109 -8.46 3.18 29.96
CA GLY A 109 -7.89 2.65 31.21
C GLY A 109 -8.38 1.23 31.46
N THR A 110 -7.51 0.35 31.93
CA THR A 110 -7.84 -1.04 32.32
C THR A 110 -8.44 -1.16 33.71
N GLN A 111 -8.65 -0.05 34.44
CA GLN A 111 -9.26 -0.11 35.76
C GLN A 111 -10.78 0.00 35.67
N THR A 112 -11.44 -0.92 36.37
CA THR A 112 -12.84 -0.85 36.73
C THR A 112 -13.13 0.45 37.46
N TYR A 113 -13.81 1.38 36.82
CA TYR A 113 -14.52 2.44 37.53
C TYR A 113 -15.98 2.01 37.69
N VAL A 114 -16.62 2.49 38.74
CA VAL A 114 -18.00 2.16 39.04
C VAL A 114 -18.86 3.28 38.46
N ASP A 115 -19.74 2.95 37.52
CA ASP A 115 -20.62 3.95 36.90
C ASP A 115 -21.67 4.50 37.88
N ARG A 116 -22.52 5.41 37.40
CA ARG A 116 -23.59 6.03 38.20
C ARG A 116 -24.61 5.01 38.75
N ASP A 117 -24.71 3.84 38.13
CA ASP A 117 -25.63 2.75 38.46
C ASP A 117 -24.94 1.57 39.17
N HIS A 118 -23.70 1.76 39.62
CA HIS A 118 -22.88 0.79 40.36
C HIS A 118 -22.49 -0.46 39.57
N GLN A 119 -22.40 -0.39 38.25
CA GLN A 119 -21.87 -1.47 37.43
C GLN A 119 -20.36 -1.34 37.24
N GLU A 120 -19.66 -2.47 37.27
CA GLU A 120 -18.24 -2.58 36.96
C GLU A 120 -18.00 -2.22 35.48
N PHE A 121 -17.34 -1.09 35.26
CA PHE A 121 -16.97 -0.63 33.92
C PHE A 121 -15.73 -1.39 33.43
N VAL A 122 -15.85 -2.14 32.33
CA VAL A 122 -14.69 -2.65 31.59
C VAL A 122 -14.58 -1.78 30.34
N ASP A 123 -13.75 -0.73 30.39
CA ASP A 123 -13.49 0.15 29.25
C ASP A 123 -12.68 -0.63 28.20
N GLY A 124 -13.39 -1.43 27.41
CA GLY A 124 -12.79 -2.48 26.59
C GLY A 124 -12.78 -2.10 25.12
N LEU A 125 -11.61 -1.67 24.61
CA LEU A 125 -11.34 -1.78 23.18
C LEU A 125 -11.37 -3.26 22.82
N ARG A 126 -12.31 -3.68 21.98
CA ARG A 126 -12.32 -5.05 21.48
C ARG A 126 -11.26 -5.21 20.40
N THR A 127 -10.59 -6.38 20.37
CA THR A 127 -9.53 -6.67 19.39
C THR A 127 -10.06 -6.41 17.97
N PRO A 128 -9.37 -5.60 17.16
CA PRO A 128 -9.80 -5.36 15.80
C PRO A 128 -9.79 -6.69 15.04
N THR A 129 -10.92 -7.01 14.40
CA THR A 129 -10.99 -8.16 13.51
C THR A 129 -10.43 -7.75 12.15
N PHE A 130 -9.56 -8.56 11.55
CA PHE A 130 -8.96 -8.22 10.26
C PHE A 130 -8.50 -9.48 9.54
N SER A 131 -8.90 -9.65 8.28
CA SER A 131 -8.47 -10.79 7.48
C SER A 131 -7.89 -10.34 6.14
N ARG A 132 -6.84 -11.02 5.69
CA ARG A 132 -6.23 -10.84 4.37
C ARG A 132 -6.02 -12.21 3.76
N SER A 133 -6.44 -12.38 2.51
CA SER A 133 -6.29 -13.64 1.78
C SER A 133 -5.75 -13.42 0.37
N LEU A 134 -4.82 -14.27 -0.03
CA LEU A 134 -4.37 -14.44 -1.42
C LEU A 134 -5.20 -15.51 -2.16
N LEU A 135 -6.12 -16.17 -1.47
CA LEU A 135 -6.97 -17.23 -2.00
C LEU A 135 -8.25 -16.62 -2.57
N ASN A 136 -8.17 -16.10 -3.81
CA ASN A 136 -9.26 -15.35 -4.44
C ASN A 136 -9.76 -16.01 -5.71
N GLY A 137 -11.09 -16.05 -5.89
CA GLY A 137 -11.71 -16.48 -7.15
C GLY A 137 -11.32 -17.90 -7.59
N GLY A 138 -10.97 -18.78 -6.65
CA GLY A 138 -10.49 -20.13 -6.94
C GLY A 138 -9.02 -20.21 -7.34
N THR A 139 -8.24 -19.13 -7.27
CA THR A 139 -6.80 -19.10 -7.60
C THR A 139 -5.98 -18.58 -6.42
N VAL A 140 -4.64 -18.69 -6.50
CA VAL A 140 -3.71 -18.10 -5.55
C VAL A 140 -2.93 -16.95 -6.20
N GLY A 141 -2.84 -15.81 -5.50
CA GLY A 141 -2.11 -14.62 -5.91
C GLY A 141 -3.00 -13.46 -6.37
N GLY A 142 -2.42 -12.51 -7.10
CA GLY A 142 -3.08 -11.26 -7.44
C GLY A 142 -3.13 -10.27 -6.26
N TRP A 143 -4.09 -9.35 -6.29
CA TRP A 143 -4.28 -8.46 -5.15
C TRP A 143 -4.97 -9.20 -4.01
N ALA A 144 -4.41 -9.11 -2.80
CA ALA A 144 -5.02 -9.69 -1.62
C ALA A 144 -6.37 -9.03 -1.34
N THR A 145 -7.38 -9.84 -1.02
CA THR A 145 -8.62 -9.31 -0.47
C THR A 145 -8.41 -9.08 1.01
N ALA A 146 -8.60 -7.84 1.44
CA ALA A 146 -8.68 -7.49 2.85
C ALA A 146 -10.15 -7.36 3.25
N SER A 147 -10.54 -7.95 4.38
CA SER A 147 -11.81 -7.61 5.00
C SER A 147 -11.70 -6.22 5.63
N LEU A 148 -12.81 -5.48 5.60
CA LEU A 148 -12.94 -4.30 6.43
C LEU A 148 -12.86 -4.77 7.89
N GLY A 149 -11.91 -4.23 8.64
CA GLY A 149 -11.84 -4.52 10.06
C GLY A 149 -12.77 -3.63 10.84
N ASP A 150 -13.34 -4.12 11.94
CA ASP A 150 -14.15 -3.30 12.82
C ASP A 150 -13.41 -3.05 14.13
N LEU A 151 -13.39 -1.78 14.55
CA LEU A 151 -12.98 -1.38 15.88
C LEU A 151 -14.21 -0.99 16.68
N GLU A 152 -14.55 -1.79 17.68
CA GLU A 152 -15.68 -1.49 18.57
C GLU A 152 -15.21 -0.70 19.80
N ILE A 153 -15.91 0.39 20.07
CA ILE A 153 -15.68 1.29 21.21
C ILE A 153 -16.95 1.30 22.06
N ASP A 154 -16.80 1.11 23.37
CA ASP A 154 -17.91 1.25 24.33
C ASP A 154 -18.41 2.70 24.36
N ASN A 155 -19.73 2.87 24.32
CA ASN A 155 -20.46 4.13 24.31
C ASN A 155 -21.69 4.12 25.24
N ARG A 156 -21.69 3.32 26.32
CA ARG A 156 -22.75 3.28 27.33
C ARG A 156 -23.11 4.65 27.92
N GLU A 157 -22.13 5.53 28.08
CA GLU A 157 -22.33 6.89 28.60
C GLU A 157 -22.75 7.91 27.51
N GLY A 158 -22.80 7.47 26.26
CA GLY A 158 -23.20 8.29 25.11
C GLY A 158 -22.19 9.37 24.71
N GLU A 159 -21.00 9.41 25.31
CA GLU A 159 -19.96 10.41 25.06
C GLU A 159 -19.48 10.39 23.60
N TRP A 160 -19.44 9.21 22.98
CA TRP A 160 -18.97 9.00 21.61
C TRP A 160 -20.08 9.16 20.56
N SER A 161 -21.34 9.24 20.98
CA SER A 161 -22.48 9.56 20.09
C SER A 161 -22.29 10.89 19.36
N GLY A 162 -21.51 11.81 19.94
CA GLY A 162 -21.14 13.08 19.32
C GLY A 162 -20.19 12.93 18.12
N LEU A 163 -19.32 11.92 18.08
CA LEU A 163 -18.38 11.68 16.99
C LEU A 163 -19.11 11.45 15.67
N LEU A 164 -20.19 10.65 15.71
CA LEU A 164 -21.03 10.30 14.55
C LEU A 164 -21.55 11.52 13.78
N ARG A 165 -21.76 12.65 14.46
CA ARG A 165 -22.32 13.87 13.86
C ARG A 165 -21.30 14.97 13.61
N ARG A 166 -20.12 14.90 14.23
CA ARG A 166 -19.17 16.02 14.29
C ARG A 166 -17.86 15.77 13.56
N VAL A 167 -17.49 14.51 13.33
CA VAL A 167 -16.19 14.17 12.77
C VAL A 167 -16.35 13.28 11.55
N ALA A 168 -15.96 13.79 10.38
CA ALA A 168 -15.80 12.98 9.19
C ALA A 168 -14.47 12.21 9.26
N VAL A 169 -14.52 10.89 9.40
CA VAL A 169 -13.33 10.02 9.56
C VAL A 169 -12.82 9.39 8.26
N ASP A 170 -13.59 9.46 7.18
CA ASP A 170 -13.29 8.77 5.92
C ASP A 170 -11.90 9.12 5.37
N GLY A 171 -11.13 8.08 5.03
CA GLY A 171 -9.76 8.15 4.52
C GLY A 171 -8.72 8.63 5.53
N ARG A 172 -9.04 8.75 6.83
CA ARG A 172 -8.08 9.20 7.85
C ARG A 172 -7.25 8.03 8.37
N PRO A 173 -5.94 8.21 8.61
CA PRO A 173 -5.10 7.17 9.17
C PRO A 173 -5.47 6.86 10.62
N VAL A 174 -5.46 5.57 10.95
CA VAL A 174 -5.69 5.02 12.29
C VAL A 174 -4.44 4.23 12.69
N GLU A 175 -3.86 4.56 13.85
CA GLU A 175 -2.68 3.89 14.40
C GLU A 175 -3.05 3.26 15.77
N LEU A 176 -2.99 1.93 15.85
CA LEU A 176 -3.05 1.22 17.13
C LEU A 176 -1.64 1.14 17.71
N ARG A 177 -1.48 1.54 18.97
CA ARG A 177 -0.18 1.54 19.64
C ARG A 177 -0.20 0.70 20.91
N GLN A 178 0.88 -0.01 21.15
CA GLN A 178 1.10 -0.75 22.39
C GLN A 178 2.15 -0.02 23.23
N PRO A 179 1.88 0.26 24.50
CA PRO A 179 2.86 0.77 25.44
C PRO A 179 3.86 -0.31 25.79
N LEU A 180 5.13 0.07 25.80
CA LEU A 180 6.24 -0.76 26.22
C LEU A 180 6.50 -0.59 27.72
N PRO A 181 7.19 -1.55 28.37
CA PRO A 181 7.50 -1.49 29.80
C PRO A 181 8.29 -0.24 30.23
N ASP A 182 8.99 0.41 29.29
CA ASP A 182 9.75 1.64 29.52
C ASP A 182 8.90 2.92 29.43
N GLY A 183 7.58 2.79 29.18
CA GLY A 183 6.64 3.90 29.01
C GLY A 183 6.65 4.53 27.61
N SER A 184 7.45 4.01 26.67
CA SER A 184 7.33 4.35 25.25
C SER A 184 6.15 3.61 24.59
N THR A 185 5.80 3.96 23.35
CA THR A 185 4.71 3.29 22.61
C THR A 185 5.16 2.91 21.21
N GLU A 186 4.87 1.69 20.80
CA GLU A 186 5.13 1.19 19.46
C GLU A 186 3.84 1.08 18.65
N VAL A 187 3.93 1.21 17.31
CA VAL A 187 2.79 1.03 16.42
C VAL A 187 2.64 -0.46 16.11
N VAL A 188 1.50 -1.01 16.50
CA VAL A 188 1.15 -2.44 16.35
C VAL A 188 0.20 -2.66 15.18
N PHE A 189 -0.54 -1.65 14.75
CA PHE A 189 -1.38 -1.77 13.56
C PHE A 189 -1.65 -0.40 12.96
N GLU A 190 -1.70 -0.33 11.63
CA GLU A 190 -1.94 0.92 10.93
C GLU A 190 -2.78 0.73 9.66
N CYS A 191 -3.90 1.45 9.61
CA CYS A 191 -4.88 1.39 8.52
C CYS A 191 -5.51 2.76 8.29
N THR A 192 -6.62 2.81 7.57
CA THR A 192 -7.47 3.99 7.42
C THR A 192 -8.90 3.74 7.90
N ALA A 193 -9.55 4.76 8.44
CA ALA A 193 -10.97 4.71 8.78
C ALA A 193 -11.81 4.95 7.52
N ARG A 194 -12.83 4.12 7.33
CA ARG A 194 -13.82 4.24 6.27
C ARG A 194 -15.05 5.03 6.74
N ASP A 195 -15.66 4.59 7.82
CA ASP A 195 -16.76 5.32 8.46
C ASP A 195 -16.75 5.11 9.99
N VAL A 196 -17.58 5.89 10.68
CA VAL A 196 -18.04 5.55 12.02
C VAL A 196 -19.54 5.26 11.94
N VAL A 197 -19.96 4.08 12.38
CA VAL A 197 -21.36 3.70 12.50
C VAL A 197 -21.75 3.50 13.96
N PRO A 198 -23.04 3.67 14.30
CA PRO A 198 -23.57 3.10 15.53
C PRO A 198 -23.32 1.59 15.53
N GLY A 199 -22.84 1.05 16.64
CA GLY A 199 -22.83 -0.39 16.87
C GLY A 199 -24.18 -0.86 17.40
N ASP A 200 -24.13 -1.63 18.48
CA ASP A 200 -25.30 -1.93 19.31
C ASP A 200 -25.66 -0.70 20.18
N ASP A 201 -26.71 -0.79 21.01
CA ASP A 201 -27.25 0.33 21.80
C ASP A 201 -26.19 1.11 22.61
N ASP A 202 -25.11 0.43 22.96
CA ASP A 202 -24.03 0.89 23.83
C ASP A 202 -22.66 0.94 23.14
N THR A 203 -22.57 0.87 21.80
CA THR A 203 -21.25 0.84 21.12
C THR A 203 -21.20 1.74 19.90
N VAL A 204 -19.99 2.18 19.57
CA VAL A 204 -19.67 2.88 18.33
C VAL A 204 -18.63 2.04 17.60
N ARG A 205 -18.88 1.73 16.33
CA ARG A 205 -17.93 0.98 15.49
C ARG A 205 -17.25 1.91 14.51
N VAL A 206 -15.93 1.84 14.46
CA VAL A 206 -15.13 2.47 13.41
C VAL A 206 -14.76 1.38 12.41
N ARG A 207 -15.26 1.51 11.19
CA ARG A 207 -14.91 0.60 10.09
C ARG A 207 -13.55 0.97 9.55
N LEU A 208 -12.68 0.00 9.45
CA LEU A 208 -11.29 0.13 9.02
C LEU A 208 -11.13 -0.45 7.61
N ARG A 209 -10.20 0.12 6.86
CA ARG A 209 -9.82 -0.32 5.52
C ARG A 209 -8.32 -0.11 5.33
N ASP A 210 -7.71 -0.96 4.52
CA ASP A 210 -6.35 -0.76 4.05
C ASP A 210 -6.19 0.51 3.20
N TRP A 211 -4.94 0.84 2.89
CA TRP A 211 -4.59 1.98 2.05
C TRP A 211 -4.86 1.75 0.54
N ASP A 212 -5.55 0.65 0.19
CA ASP A 212 -5.90 0.27 -1.17
C ASP A 212 -6.85 1.27 -1.84
N TYR A 213 -7.66 1.99 -1.07
CA TYR A 213 -8.57 3.02 -1.59
C TYR A 213 -7.84 4.15 -2.35
N LEU A 214 -6.56 4.42 -2.02
CA LEU A 214 -5.76 5.40 -2.76
C LEU A 214 -5.34 4.91 -4.16
N LEU A 215 -5.42 3.61 -4.39
CA LEU A 215 -5.16 2.95 -5.67
C LEU A 215 -6.44 2.82 -6.51
N ASP A 216 -7.61 3.03 -5.91
CA ASP A 216 -8.92 3.00 -6.56
C ASP A 216 -9.26 4.36 -7.21
N LYS A 217 -8.35 4.83 -8.05
CA LYS A 217 -8.51 6.06 -8.84
C LYS A 217 -7.85 5.90 -10.20
N PRO A 218 -8.24 6.70 -11.21
CA PRO A 218 -7.67 6.58 -12.55
C PRO A 218 -6.14 6.78 -12.56
N ALA A 219 -5.43 5.93 -13.30
CA ALA A 219 -3.97 5.95 -13.35
C ALA A 219 -3.38 7.16 -14.09
N GLN A 220 -4.10 7.68 -15.08
CA GLN A 220 -3.68 8.87 -15.83
C GLN A 220 -4.11 10.12 -15.06
N SER A 221 -3.16 10.91 -14.56
CA SER A 221 -3.43 12.09 -13.74
C SER A 221 -3.71 13.34 -14.57
N ALA A 222 -3.09 13.49 -15.74
CA ALA A 222 -3.23 14.66 -16.59
C ALA A 222 -4.32 14.49 -17.65
N THR A 223 -5.03 15.57 -17.95
CA THR A 223 -6.00 15.66 -19.04
C THR A 223 -5.52 16.61 -20.13
N TYR A 224 -6.05 16.43 -21.35
CA TYR A 224 -5.94 17.43 -22.40
C TYR A 224 -6.79 18.66 -22.05
N PRO A 225 -6.35 19.87 -22.42
CA PRO A 225 -7.13 21.07 -22.20
C PRO A 225 -8.44 21.03 -23.01
N ASP A 226 -9.42 21.81 -22.58
CA ASP A 226 -10.70 22.02 -23.27
C ASP A 226 -10.54 22.57 -24.70
N THR A 227 -9.45 23.28 -24.96
CA THR A 227 -9.04 23.84 -26.26
C THR A 227 -8.34 22.84 -27.19
N ALA A 228 -8.12 21.59 -26.76
CA ALA A 228 -7.55 20.55 -27.61
C ALA A 228 -8.51 20.14 -28.75
N LEU A 229 -8.06 19.24 -29.63
CA LEU A 229 -8.93 18.71 -30.69
C LEU A 229 -10.20 18.10 -30.08
N PRO A 230 -11.37 18.24 -30.72
CA PRO A 230 -12.66 17.82 -30.15
C PRO A 230 -12.70 16.38 -29.63
N ASP A 231 -12.00 15.46 -30.32
CA ASP A 231 -11.99 14.03 -29.96
C ASP A 231 -11.20 13.72 -28.68
N ILE A 232 -10.33 14.63 -28.23
CA ILE A 232 -9.44 14.43 -27.09
C ILE A 232 -9.63 15.48 -25.99
N ALA A 233 -10.39 16.54 -26.24
CA ALA A 233 -10.65 17.59 -25.26
C ALA A 233 -11.20 17.00 -23.96
N ASN A 234 -10.61 17.39 -22.82
CA ASN A 234 -10.91 16.87 -21.48
C ASN A 234 -10.70 15.36 -21.28
N ARG A 235 -10.13 14.62 -22.23
CA ARG A 235 -9.72 13.23 -22.04
C ARG A 235 -8.38 13.13 -21.34
N ARG A 236 -8.14 12.00 -20.67
CA ARG A 236 -6.86 11.72 -20.00
C ARG A 236 -5.76 11.49 -21.04
N LYS A 237 -4.55 11.96 -20.71
CA LYS A 237 -3.37 11.76 -21.57
C LYS A 237 -2.89 10.31 -21.50
N PRO A 238 -2.36 9.74 -22.59
CA PRO A 238 -1.86 8.38 -22.60
C PRO A 238 -0.67 8.20 -21.65
N ILE A 239 -0.50 7.01 -21.10
CA ILE A 239 0.70 6.64 -20.32
C ILE A 239 1.31 5.35 -20.86
N GLY A 240 2.63 5.31 -20.96
CA GLY A 240 3.37 4.15 -21.47
C GLY A 240 4.62 3.86 -20.65
N TYR A 241 4.81 2.59 -20.29
CA TYR A 241 5.95 2.05 -19.55
C TYR A 241 6.61 0.94 -20.35
N GLY A 242 7.94 0.84 -20.21
CA GLY A 242 8.72 -0.20 -20.86
C GLY A 242 8.64 -0.14 -22.40
N ALA A 243 8.71 -1.28 -23.07
CA ALA A 243 8.84 -1.37 -24.52
C ALA A 243 7.47 -1.60 -25.17
N CYS A 244 6.80 -0.55 -25.67
CA CYS A 244 5.47 -0.66 -26.28
C CYS A 244 5.56 -0.76 -27.81
N ASN A 245 4.88 -1.76 -28.39
CA ASN A 245 4.90 -2.02 -29.83
C ASN A 245 3.55 -1.75 -30.50
N ASN A 246 3.61 -1.13 -31.67
CA ASN A 246 2.50 -0.87 -32.57
C ASN A 246 1.31 -0.19 -31.88
N VAL A 247 1.59 0.87 -31.12
CA VAL A 247 0.62 1.71 -30.43
C VAL A 247 0.02 2.72 -31.40
N THR A 248 -1.29 2.93 -31.37
CA THR A 248 -1.92 4.11 -31.98
C THR A 248 -1.73 5.32 -31.05
N PRO A 249 -0.93 6.33 -31.45
CA PRO A 249 -0.74 7.52 -30.64
C PRO A 249 -1.92 8.49 -30.79
N THR A 250 -2.13 9.34 -29.78
CA THR A 250 -3.16 10.37 -29.78
C THR A 250 -2.80 11.50 -30.74
N ARG A 251 -3.65 11.83 -31.72
CA ARG A 251 -3.44 13.03 -32.55
C ARG A 251 -3.72 14.29 -31.73
N VAL A 252 -2.76 15.20 -31.63
CA VAL A 252 -2.84 16.45 -30.86
C VAL A 252 -2.78 17.71 -31.73
N GLY A 253 -2.43 17.59 -33.01
CA GLY A 253 -2.36 18.72 -33.94
C GLY A 253 -2.64 18.32 -35.38
N ASN A 254 -3.14 19.27 -36.18
CA ASN A 254 -3.51 19.05 -37.59
C ASN A 254 -2.53 19.63 -38.61
N ASN A 255 -1.78 20.68 -38.27
CA ASN A 255 -0.87 21.34 -39.20
C ASN A 255 0.40 21.84 -38.50
N PRO A 256 1.50 21.06 -38.52
CA PRO A 256 1.61 19.72 -39.08
C PRO A 256 0.83 18.65 -38.27
N PRO A 257 0.49 17.50 -38.85
CA PRO A 257 -0.11 16.37 -38.12
C PRO A 257 0.81 15.93 -37.00
N THR A 258 0.39 16.15 -35.76
CA THR A 258 1.22 15.93 -34.56
C THR A 258 0.55 14.89 -33.68
N TYR A 259 1.34 13.95 -33.17
CA TYR A 259 0.89 12.82 -32.38
C TYR A 259 1.63 12.76 -31.04
N GLN A 260 0.94 12.33 -29.99
CA GLN A 260 1.47 12.11 -28.64
C GLN A 260 1.26 10.67 -28.22
N TRP A 261 2.29 10.02 -27.69
CA TRP A 261 2.21 8.62 -27.25
C TRP A 261 2.41 8.42 -25.74
N ASN A 262 2.80 9.45 -24.98
CA ASN A 262 2.98 9.34 -23.53
C ASN A 262 2.80 10.70 -22.84
N ASP A 263 2.49 10.67 -21.55
CA ASP A 263 2.45 11.83 -20.65
C ASP A 263 3.75 11.92 -19.84
N GLY A 264 4.69 12.71 -20.36
CA GLY A 264 6.01 12.91 -19.78
C GLY A 264 7.13 12.49 -20.72
N ARG A 265 8.35 12.43 -20.20
CA ARG A 265 9.54 12.13 -20.99
C ARG A 265 9.62 10.64 -21.32
N SER A 266 9.71 10.29 -22.59
CA SER A 266 9.96 8.92 -23.04
C SER A 266 11.44 8.65 -23.30
N ARG A 267 11.86 7.39 -23.22
CA ARG A 267 13.25 6.98 -23.49
C ARG A 267 13.60 7.08 -24.96
N ALA A 268 12.74 6.59 -25.84
CA ALA A 268 12.98 6.60 -27.27
C ALA A 268 11.68 6.43 -28.08
N LEU A 269 11.67 6.96 -29.29
CA LEU A 269 10.73 6.60 -30.34
C LEU A 269 11.47 5.69 -31.32
N ARG A 270 11.08 4.42 -31.41
CA ARG A 270 11.82 3.40 -32.17
C ARG A 270 11.41 3.34 -33.63
N ALA A 271 10.10 3.46 -33.90
CA ALA A 271 9.55 3.44 -35.26
C ALA A 271 8.21 4.16 -35.31
N VAL A 272 7.90 4.76 -36.46
CA VAL A 272 6.58 5.28 -36.82
C VAL A 272 6.15 4.62 -38.12
N ARG A 273 4.88 4.25 -38.23
CA ARG A 273 4.31 3.56 -39.38
C ARG A 273 3.00 4.18 -39.80
N VAL A 274 2.69 4.07 -41.08
CA VAL A 274 1.38 4.39 -41.65
C VAL A 274 0.91 3.18 -42.45
N ALA A 275 -0.28 2.65 -42.13
CA ALA A 275 -0.82 1.43 -42.74
C ALA A 275 0.19 0.25 -42.73
N GLY A 276 0.92 0.11 -41.61
CA GLY A 276 1.95 -0.92 -41.41
C GLY A 276 3.31 -0.65 -42.06
N VAL A 277 3.43 0.38 -42.90
CA VAL A 277 4.69 0.72 -43.60
C VAL A 277 5.54 1.63 -42.71
N PRO A 278 6.81 1.27 -42.42
CA PRO A 278 7.72 2.12 -41.67
C PRO A 278 8.04 3.41 -42.44
N LEU A 279 7.94 4.53 -41.72
CA LEU A 279 8.32 5.85 -42.23
C LEU A 279 9.82 6.08 -42.09
N LEU A 280 10.39 6.85 -43.01
CA LEU A 280 11.79 7.28 -42.94
C LEU A 280 11.92 8.49 -42.01
N PRO A 281 13.13 8.80 -41.48
CA PRO A 281 13.35 9.99 -40.67
C PRO A 281 12.94 11.31 -41.34
N ALA A 282 13.00 11.39 -42.68
CA ALA A 282 12.55 12.55 -43.43
C ALA A 282 11.02 12.76 -43.39
N ASP A 283 10.25 11.69 -43.18
CA ASP A 283 8.78 11.73 -43.07
C ASP A 283 8.32 12.11 -41.65
N VAL A 284 9.21 12.01 -40.67
CA VAL A 284 9.00 12.35 -39.26
C VAL A 284 9.95 13.50 -38.86
N PRO A 285 9.73 14.72 -39.37
CA PRO A 285 10.68 15.83 -39.26
C PRO A 285 10.93 16.31 -37.83
N THR A 286 9.99 16.06 -36.91
CA THR A 286 10.15 16.44 -35.50
C THR A 286 9.82 15.28 -34.57
N VAL A 287 10.68 15.08 -33.58
CA VAL A 287 10.49 14.15 -32.46
C VAL A 287 10.92 14.88 -31.19
N ASP A 288 9.99 15.03 -30.24
CA ASP A 288 10.24 15.57 -28.91
C ASP A 288 10.01 14.47 -27.87
N LEU A 289 11.12 13.94 -27.33
CA LEU A 289 11.06 12.91 -26.29
C LEU A 289 10.64 13.45 -24.93
N THR A 290 10.71 14.77 -24.70
CA THR A 290 10.29 15.38 -23.43
C THR A 290 8.78 15.48 -23.33
N ALA A 291 8.13 15.90 -24.42
CA ALA A 291 6.68 15.93 -24.54
C ALA A 291 6.09 14.58 -25.01
N SER A 292 6.95 13.67 -25.47
CA SER A 292 6.58 12.41 -26.13
C SER A 292 5.66 12.64 -27.33
N THR A 293 6.10 13.55 -28.22
CA THR A 293 5.38 13.91 -29.45
C THR A 293 6.24 13.78 -30.70
N PHE A 294 5.60 13.52 -31.84
CA PHE A 294 6.23 13.57 -33.16
C PHE A 294 5.28 14.22 -34.15
N SER A 295 5.81 14.82 -35.22
CA SER A 295 4.99 15.31 -36.33
C SER A 295 5.33 14.59 -37.64
N LEU A 296 4.34 14.48 -38.51
CA LEU A 296 4.50 13.94 -39.87
C LEU A 296 4.68 15.08 -40.87
N SER A 297 5.47 14.83 -41.92
CA SER A 297 5.68 15.79 -43.01
C SER A 297 4.45 15.99 -43.91
N ALA A 298 3.52 15.03 -43.91
CA ALA A 298 2.29 15.04 -44.70
C ALA A 298 1.14 14.35 -43.95
N GLU A 299 -0.10 14.58 -44.38
CA GLU A 299 -1.28 13.90 -43.83
C GLU A 299 -1.18 12.38 -44.13
N PRO A 300 -1.31 11.51 -43.12
CA PRO A 300 -1.21 10.07 -43.32
C PRO A 300 -2.45 9.51 -44.04
N VAL A 301 -2.23 8.50 -44.87
CA VAL A 301 -3.31 7.72 -45.50
C VAL A 301 -3.34 6.33 -44.86
N GLY A 302 -4.22 6.16 -43.88
CA GLY A 302 -4.36 4.95 -43.08
C GLY A 302 -3.93 5.15 -41.62
N ASP A 303 -3.98 4.08 -40.84
CA ASP A 303 -3.72 4.13 -39.40
C ASP A 303 -2.25 4.44 -39.12
N VAL A 304 -2.02 5.40 -38.23
CA VAL A 304 -0.69 5.75 -37.70
C VAL A 304 -0.41 4.88 -36.48
N THR A 305 0.73 4.20 -36.47
CA THR A 305 1.20 3.45 -35.30
C THR A 305 2.66 3.77 -34.98
N CYS A 306 3.07 3.60 -33.73
CA CYS A 306 4.45 3.76 -33.32
C CYS A 306 4.92 2.68 -32.35
N ASP A 307 6.23 2.43 -32.35
CA ASP A 307 6.92 1.66 -31.32
C ASP A 307 7.76 2.64 -30.49
N PHE A 308 7.71 2.53 -29.17
CA PHE A 308 8.46 3.43 -28.30
C PHE A 308 8.92 2.73 -27.01
N ASP A 309 9.97 3.31 -26.42
CA ASP A 309 10.40 3.02 -25.07
C ASP A 309 9.81 4.09 -24.16
N GLY A 310 8.96 3.68 -23.22
CA GLY A 310 8.13 4.54 -22.39
C GLY A 310 8.88 5.41 -21.38
N LEU A 311 8.22 5.63 -20.24
CA LEU A 311 8.52 6.71 -19.31
C LEU A 311 9.93 6.64 -18.71
N ILE A 312 10.63 7.80 -18.72
CA ILE A 312 11.82 8.08 -17.93
C ILE A 312 11.44 9.01 -16.78
N LEU A 313 11.80 8.63 -15.57
CA LEU A 313 11.65 9.47 -14.38
C LEU A 313 12.97 9.55 -13.63
N ASP A 314 13.38 10.78 -13.30
CA ASP A 314 14.62 11.04 -12.57
C ASP A 314 15.86 10.38 -13.23
N GLY A 315 15.84 10.28 -14.56
CA GLY A 315 16.89 9.62 -15.35
C GLY A 315 16.79 8.10 -15.43
N VAL A 316 15.82 7.47 -14.77
CA VAL A 316 15.59 6.02 -14.77
C VAL A 316 14.50 5.66 -15.76
N TYR A 317 14.80 4.72 -16.66
CA TYR A 317 13.81 4.11 -17.53
C TYR A 317 13.00 3.07 -16.75
N LEU A 318 11.68 3.26 -16.68
CA LEU A 318 10.81 2.34 -15.95
C LEU A 318 10.37 1.19 -16.86
N ASN A 319 11.03 0.05 -16.72
CA ASN A 319 10.81 -1.10 -17.59
C ASN A 319 10.74 -2.44 -16.85
N THR A 320 10.73 -2.46 -15.53
CA THR A 320 10.49 -3.67 -14.74
C THR A 320 9.17 -3.56 -13.96
N ALA A 321 8.53 -4.69 -13.65
CA ALA A 321 7.26 -4.68 -12.93
C ALA A 321 7.35 -3.94 -11.59
N ALA A 322 8.41 -4.16 -10.82
CA ALA A 322 8.63 -3.50 -9.53
C ALA A 322 8.73 -1.97 -9.65
N GLN A 323 9.47 -1.47 -10.65
CA GLN A 323 9.61 -0.03 -10.91
C GLN A 323 8.29 0.61 -11.35
N VAL A 324 7.53 -0.08 -12.21
CA VAL A 324 6.25 0.43 -12.69
C VAL A 324 5.20 0.44 -11.56
N ILE A 325 5.14 -0.62 -10.76
CA ILE A 325 4.27 -0.67 -9.57
C ILE A 325 4.63 0.46 -8.59
N GLU A 326 5.92 0.74 -8.40
CA GLU A 326 6.36 1.84 -7.54
C GLU A 326 5.89 3.22 -8.03
N ASP A 327 6.04 3.52 -9.33
CA ASP A 327 5.52 4.78 -9.90
C ASP A 327 4.00 4.88 -9.76
N LEU A 328 3.30 3.81 -10.13
CA LEU A 328 1.84 3.72 -10.05
C LEU A 328 1.35 3.94 -8.62
N ALA A 329 1.92 3.26 -7.64
CA ALA A 329 1.44 3.27 -6.26
C ALA A 329 1.82 4.57 -5.51
N PHE A 330 3.06 5.02 -5.62
CA PHE A 330 3.57 6.13 -4.79
C PHE A 330 3.47 7.48 -5.48
N ARG A 331 3.86 7.58 -6.75
CA ARG A 331 3.86 8.87 -7.46
C ARG A 331 2.49 9.23 -8.00
N ARG A 332 1.82 8.30 -8.69
CA ARG A 332 0.47 8.52 -9.24
C ARG A 332 -0.61 8.24 -8.19
N GLY A 333 -0.45 7.17 -7.43
CA GLY A 333 -1.33 6.77 -6.33
C GLY A 333 -1.28 7.72 -5.14
N GLY A 334 -0.15 8.40 -4.96
CA GLY A 334 0.03 9.35 -3.85
C GLY A 334 0.19 8.66 -2.50
N LEU A 335 0.52 7.36 -2.48
CA LEU A 335 0.91 6.70 -1.23
C LEU A 335 2.15 7.38 -0.65
N PRO A 336 2.19 7.63 0.68
CA PRO A 336 3.39 8.13 1.31
C PRO A 336 4.57 7.15 1.13
N ALA A 337 5.77 7.66 0.83
CA ALA A 337 6.95 6.83 0.61
C ALA A 337 7.28 5.89 1.80
N ALA A 338 6.94 6.29 3.02
CA ALA A 338 7.10 5.47 4.23
C ALA A 338 6.27 4.16 4.20
N ARG A 339 5.28 4.07 3.31
CA ARG A 339 4.48 2.86 3.09
C ARG A 339 5.16 1.87 2.16
N LYS A 340 6.32 2.16 1.58
CA LYS A 340 7.00 1.19 0.72
C LYS A 340 7.70 0.14 1.58
N SER A 341 7.34 -1.13 1.39
CA SER A 341 8.17 -2.21 1.91
C SER A 341 9.36 -2.46 0.99
N ALA A 342 10.50 -1.82 1.27
CA ALA A 342 11.70 -1.89 0.42
C ALA A 342 12.20 -3.34 0.23
N VAL A 343 12.08 -4.18 1.25
CA VAL A 343 12.48 -5.61 1.20
C VAL A 343 11.63 -6.38 0.19
N HIS A 344 10.31 -6.21 0.23
CA HIS A 344 9.39 -6.90 -0.67
C HIS A 344 9.56 -6.46 -2.13
N PHE A 345 9.73 -5.16 -2.38
CA PHE A 345 10.03 -4.67 -3.73
C PHE A 345 11.36 -5.19 -4.27
N ALA A 346 12.41 -5.27 -3.44
CA ALA A 346 13.70 -5.81 -3.85
C ALA A 346 13.62 -7.32 -4.17
N ARG A 347 12.92 -8.09 -3.34
CA ARG A 347 12.67 -9.53 -3.57
C ARG A 347 11.85 -9.75 -4.84
N PHE A 348 10.77 -9.00 -5.02
CA PHE A 348 9.92 -9.09 -6.21
C PHE A 348 10.68 -8.76 -7.50
N ALA A 349 11.54 -7.73 -7.47
CA ALA A 349 12.41 -7.40 -8.60
C ALA A 349 13.42 -8.53 -8.92
N ALA A 350 13.92 -9.25 -7.91
CA ALA A 350 14.81 -10.39 -8.12
C ALA A 350 14.07 -11.64 -8.62
N ASP A 351 12.85 -11.87 -8.15
CA ASP A 351 12.02 -13.03 -8.51
C ASP A 351 11.37 -12.90 -9.88
N ARG A 352 11.15 -11.68 -10.35
CA ARG A 352 10.54 -11.38 -11.64
C ARG A 352 11.42 -10.43 -12.46
N PRO A 353 12.61 -10.89 -12.86
CA PRO A 353 13.42 -10.16 -13.82
C PRO A 353 12.69 -10.17 -15.16
N GLY A 354 12.84 -9.09 -15.92
CA GLY A 354 12.30 -9.01 -17.27
C GLY A 354 11.77 -7.63 -17.59
N GLU A 355 11.82 -7.32 -18.87
CA GLU A 355 11.24 -6.08 -19.37
C GLU A 355 9.73 -6.21 -19.48
N VAL A 356 9.01 -5.22 -18.94
CA VAL A 356 7.56 -5.12 -19.08
C VAL A 356 7.17 -4.15 -20.19
N GLN A 357 5.92 -4.22 -20.61
CA GLN A 357 5.24 -3.30 -21.51
C GLN A 357 3.86 -3.02 -20.92
N LEU A 358 3.53 -1.74 -20.77
CA LEU A 358 2.22 -1.32 -20.31
C LEU A 358 1.88 0.02 -20.95
N TYR A 359 0.75 0.07 -21.64
CA TYR A 359 0.22 1.28 -22.25
C TYR A 359 -1.24 1.45 -21.87
N VAL A 360 -1.63 2.69 -21.65
CA VAL A 360 -3.01 3.10 -21.44
C VAL A 360 -3.26 4.27 -22.39
N SER A 361 -4.20 4.07 -23.29
CA SER A 361 -4.60 5.06 -24.28
C SER A 361 -5.45 6.18 -23.66
N HIS A 362 -5.71 7.23 -24.43
CA HIS A 362 -6.64 8.30 -24.02
C HIS A 362 -8.13 7.89 -24.03
N SER A 363 -8.43 6.66 -24.46
CA SER A 363 -9.79 6.08 -24.49
C SER A 363 -10.06 5.10 -23.36
N GLU A 364 -9.04 4.75 -22.58
CA GLU A 364 -9.13 3.85 -21.44
C GLU A 364 -8.95 4.66 -20.16
N GLU A 365 -9.61 4.25 -19.07
CA GLU A 365 -9.44 4.89 -17.75
C GLU A 365 -9.31 3.84 -16.63
N PRO A 366 -8.33 2.92 -16.71
CA PRO A 366 -8.14 1.91 -15.69
C PRO A 366 -7.70 2.56 -14.36
N THR A 367 -8.08 1.92 -13.26
CA THR A 367 -7.59 2.33 -11.94
C THR A 367 -6.12 1.94 -11.77
N ILE A 368 -5.44 2.59 -10.84
CA ILE A 368 -4.04 2.25 -10.48
C ILE A 368 -3.97 0.79 -10.01
N LEU A 369 -4.96 0.35 -9.23
CA LEU A 369 -5.03 -1.02 -8.74
C LEU A 369 -5.14 -2.04 -9.88
N GLU A 370 -5.99 -1.79 -10.89
CA GLU A 370 -6.12 -2.66 -12.06
C GLU A 370 -4.80 -2.80 -12.84
N LEU A 371 -4.05 -1.71 -12.98
CA LEU A 371 -2.74 -1.76 -13.64
C LEU A 371 -1.70 -2.52 -12.81
N ILE A 372 -1.71 -2.36 -11.49
CA ILE A 372 -0.85 -3.15 -10.60
C ILE A 372 -1.20 -4.63 -10.71
N GLN A 373 -2.49 -5.00 -10.69
CA GLN A 373 -2.93 -6.39 -10.87
C GLN A 373 -2.46 -7.00 -12.18
N ARG A 374 -2.51 -6.24 -13.29
CA ARG A 374 -1.96 -6.67 -14.59
C ARG A 374 -0.46 -6.96 -14.53
N LEU A 375 0.31 -6.12 -13.81
CA LEU A 375 1.76 -6.29 -13.63
C LEU A 375 2.12 -7.45 -12.69
N LEU A 376 1.24 -7.80 -11.76
CA LEU A 376 1.41 -8.95 -10.87
C LEU A 376 1.20 -10.28 -11.61
N ALA A 377 0.38 -10.32 -12.66
CA ALA A 377 0.10 -11.55 -13.39
C ALA A 377 1.31 -12.08 -14.21
N PRO A 378 1.47 -13.42 -14.35
CA PRO A 378 0.90 -14.49 -13.53
C PRO A 378 1.70 -14.71 -12.25
N GLY A 379 1.04 -15.13 -11.17
CA GLY A 379 1.71 -15.64 -9.96
C GLY A 379 2.33 -14.57 -9.05
N GLY A 380 2.29 -13.29 -9.40
CA GLY A 380 2.61 -12.21 -8.46
C GLY A 380 1.44 -11.93 -7.52
N TRP A 381 1.75 -11.36 -6.36
CA TRP A 381 0.77 -10.89 -5.39
C TRP A 381 1.11 -9.50 -4.85
N GLY A 382 0.10 -8.79 -4.37
CA GLY A 382 0.23 -7.49 -3.72
C GLY A 382 -0.75 -7.35 -2.55
N SER A 383 -0.31 -6.74 -1.46
CA SER A 383 -1.11 -6.53 -0.25
C SER A 383 -0.56 -5.38 0.58
N PHE A 384 -1.33 -4.89 1.55
CA PHE A 384 -0.80 -4.06 2.63
C PHE A 384 -0.49 -4.91 3.85
N SER A 385 0.68 -4.71 4.44
CA SER A 385 1.05 -5.26 5.76
C SER A 385 0.10 -4.72 6.83
N TRP A 386 0.07 -5.34 8.01
CA TRP A 386 -0.60 -4.76 9.18
C TRP A 386 -0.05 -3.39 9.61
N ARG A 387 1.18 -3.01 9.21
CA ARG A 387 1.75 -1.64 9.36
C ARG A 387 1.37 -0.66 8.23
N GLY A 388 0.41 -1.03 7.39
CA GLY A 388 0.00 -0.25 6.22
C GLY A 388 1.08 -0.11 5.13
N GLN A 389 2.15 -0.91 5.15
CA GLN A 389 3.16 -0.92 4.08
C GLN A 389 2.69 -1.75 2.89
N LEU A 390 2.80 -1.21 1.68
CA LEU A 390 2.59 -1.95 0.44
C LEU A 390 3.71 -2.99 0.28
N GLN A 391 3.28 -4.25 0.19
CA GLN A 391 4.09 -5.44 -0.06
C GLN A 391 3.71 -6.00 -1.43
N VAL A 392 4.72 -6.52 -2.15
CA VAL A 392 4.58 -7.26 -3.39
C VAL A 392 5.47 -8.48 -3.34
N GLY A 393 5.05 -9.57 -3.98
CA GLY A 393 5.84 -10.80 -4.02
C GLY A 393 5.45 -11.69 -5.19
N ALA A 394 6.24 -12.74 -5.41
CA ALA A 394 5.89 -13.84 -6.28
C ALA A 394 5.42 -15.01 -5.42
N TRP A 395 4.30 -15.62 -5.80
CA TRP A 395 3.85 -16.87 -5.22
C TRP A 395 4.70 -18.00 -5.78
N LYS A 396 5.55 -18.56 -4.92
CA LYS A 396 6.55 -19.56 -5.29
C LYS A 396 6.78 -20.50 -4.13
N VAL A 397 7.46 -21.62 -4.42
CA VAL A 397 7.86 -22.58 -3.39
C VAL A 397 8.73 -21.90 -2.34
N ALA A 398 8.50 -22.23 -1.07
CA ALA A 398 9.30 -21.72 0.04
C ALA A 398 10.81 -21.97 -0.18
N THR A 399 11.60 -20.97 0.14
CA THR A 399 13.05 -20.92 -0.12
C THR A 399 13.89 -21.43 1.04
N GLY A 400 13.27 -21.75 2.17
CA GLY A 400 13.92 -22.36 3.34
C GLY A 400 14.53 -21.33 4.28
N GLN A 401 13.93 -20.13 4.37
CA GLN A 401 14.26 -19.13 5.38
C GLN A 401 13.01 -18.84 6.25
N PRO A 402 12.53 -19.84 7.00
CA PRO A 402 11.31 -19.70 7.78
C PRO A 402 11.50 -18.67 8.89
N ARG A 403 10.45 -17.88 9.11
CA ARG A 403 10.34 -16.90 10.18
C ARG A 403 10.33 -17.57 11.56
N CYS A 404 9.62 -18.69 11.69
CA CYS A 404 9.52 -19.45 12.92
C CYS A 404 9.13 -20.92 12.68
N LEU A 405 9.17 -21.71 13.76
CA LEU A 405 8.65 -23.07 13.84
C LEU A 405 7.30 -23.06 14.57
N LEU A 406 6.27 -23.56 13.90
CA LEU A 406 4.94 -23.85 14.43
C LEU A 406 4.84 -25.36 14.68
N SER A 407 4.95 -25.76 15.93
CA SER A 407 5.08 -27.15 16.36
C SER A 407 4.09 -27.47 17.46
N LYS A 408 3.37 -28.58 17.30
CA LYS A 408 2.51 -29.13 18.36
C LYS A 408 3.32 -29.54 19.59
N ALA A 409 4.50 -30.14 19.35
CA ALA A 409 5.34 -30.68 20.42
C ALA A 409 5.92 -29.55 21.29
N ASP A 410 6.25 -28.41 20.66
CA ASP A 410 6.77 -27.22 21.35
C ASP A 410 5.66 -26.29 21.86
N GLY A 411 4.39 -26.62 21.61
CA GLY A 411 3.23 -25.84 22.03
C GLY A 411 3.01 -24.55 21.24
N THR A 412 3.76 -24.29 20.16
CA THR A 412 3.62 -23.08 19.35
C THR A 412 2.51 -23.16 18.31
N LEU A 413 1.89 -24.34 18.15
CA LEU A 413 0.76 -24.60 17.26
C LEU A 413 -0.36 -25.30 18.02
N ILE A 414 -1.51 -24.62 18.13
CA ILE A 414 -2.65 -25.05 18.95
C ILE A 414 -3.56 -26.02 18.17
N ASP A 415 -3.93 -25.65 16.94
CA ASP A 415 -4.79 -26.46 16.08
C ASP A 415 -4.27 -26.46 14.63
N LEU A 416 -4.51 -27.57 13.92
CA LEU A 416 -4.16 -27.74 12.51
C LEU A 416 -5.17 -28.65 11.82
N ARG A 417 -5.71 -28.18 10.69
CA ARG A 417 -6.70 -28.90 9.88
C ARG A 417 -6.36 -28.79 8.39
N PRO A 418 -6.43 -29.88 7.62
CA PRO A 418 -6.36 -29.79 6.16
C PRO A 418 -7.47 -28.88 5.61
N LYS A 419 -7.12 -28.04 4.65
CA LYS A 419 -8.02 -27.16 3.89
C LYS A 419 -7.95 -27.54 2.42
N GLU A 420 -9.09 -27.52 1.74
CA GLU A 420 -9.14 -27.83 0.32
C GLU A 420 -8.39 -26.75 -0.49
N LEU A 421 -7.63 -27.20 -1.48
CA LEU A 421 -7.01 -26.29 -2.45
C LEU A 421 -8.09 -25.58 -3.28
N PRO A 422 -7.86 -24.32 -3.69
CA PRO A 422 -8.77 -23.60 -4.56
C PRO A 422 -9.02 -24.32 -5.89
N SER A 423 -10.25 -24.30 -6.39
CA SER A 423 -10.68 -25.07 -7.56
C SER A 423 -10.02 -24.68 -8.89
N GLY A 424 -9.52 -23.46 -9.01
CA GLY A 424 -8.75 -22.97 -10.15
C GLY A 424 -7.27 -23.38 -10.13
N VAL A 425 -6.79 -24.01 -9.04
CA VAL A 425 -5.46 -24.61 -8.97
C VAL A 425 -5.49 -26.12 -8.73
N TYR A 426 -6.61 -26.68 -8.25
CA TYR A 426 -6.77 -28.13 -8.06
C TYR A 426 -7.88 -28.72 -8.95
N PRO A 427 -7.61 -29.79 -9.73
CA PRO A 427 -6.31 -30.45 -9.95
C PRO A 427 -5.25 -29.51 -10.56
N PRO A 428 -3.94 -29.75 -10.37
CA PRO A 428 -2.89 -28.84 -10.81
C PRO A 428 -2.90 -28.61 -12.32
N PRO A 429 -2.48 -27.42 -12.78
CA PRO A 429 -2.30 -27.17 -14.20
C PRO A 429 -1.11 -27.98 -14.74
N TRP A 430 -1.28 -28.70 -15.85
CA TRP A 430 -0.16 -29.32 -16.55
C TRP A 430 0.52 -28.36 -17.54
N ARG A 431 -0.16 -27.26 -17.89
CA ARG A 431 0.33 -26.22 -18.78
C ARG A 431 -0.16 -24.86 -18.32
N ILE A 432 0.71 -23.85 -18.41
CA ILE A 432 0.35 -22.44 -18.24
C ILE A 432 0.81 -21.69 -19.50
N ARG A 433 -0.07 -20.85 -20.05
CA ARG A 433 0.20 -20.02 -21.23
C ARG A 433 0.13 -18.55 -20.86
N GLY A 434 1.07 -17.77 -21.37
CA GLY A 434 1.15 -16.33 -21.13
C GLY A 434 1.33 -15.55 -22.42
N GLY A 435 0.65 -14.43 -22.53
CA GLY A 435 0.88 -13.46 -23.60
C GLY A 435 2.17 -12.68 -23.40
N TYR A 436 2.95 -12.46 -24.47
CA TYR A 436 4.12 -11.57 -24.48
C TYR A 436 4.17 -10.77 -25.78
N ASP A 437 5.04 -9.75 -25.87
CA ASP A 437 5.21 -8.90 -27.08
C ASP A 437 3.86 -8.40 -27.64
N ARG A 438 3.27 -7.46 -26.91
CA ARG A 438 1.89 -7.03 -27.11
C ARG A 438 1.86 -6.06 -28.28
N ASN A 439 0.96 -6.36 -29.20
CA ASN A 439 0.54 -5.44 -30.23
C ASN A 439 -0.66 -4.63 -29.73
N TRP A 440 -0.43 -3.36 -29.44
CA TRP A 440 -1.44 -2.48 -28.87
C TRP A 440 -2.54 -2.09 -29.87
N THR A 441 -2.24 -2.13 -31.17
CA THR A 441 -3.21 -1.87 -32.24
C THR A 441 -3.15 -2.99 -33.28
N PRO A 442 -3.85 -4.12 -33.06
CA PRO A 442 -3.98 -5.16 -34.08
C PRO A 442 -4.61 -4.60 -35.37
N GLN A 443 -4.02 -4.93 -36.51
CA GLN A 443 -4.45 -4.45 -37.82
C GLN A 443 -4.84 -5.63 -38.70
N GLN A 444 -5.99 -5.52 -39.35
CA GLN A 444 -6.44 -6.48 -40.35
C GLN A 444 -5.66 -6.29 -41.66
N SER A 445 -5.60 -7.34 -42.49
CA SER A 445 -4.91 -7.27 -43.80
C SER A 445 -5.44 -6.14 -44.69
N SER A 446 -6.72 -5.78 -44.59
CA SER A 446 -7.34 -4.66 -45.33
C SER A 446 -6.84 -3.27 -44.91
N GLN A 447 -6.27 -3.14 -43.70
CA GLN A 447 -5.71 -1.90 -43.17
C GLN A 447 -4.22 -1.75 -43.50
N LEU A 448 -3.57 -2.81 -43.99
CA LEU A 448 -2.15 -2.85 -44.32
C LEU A 448 -1.93 -2.53 -45.80
N LYS A 449 -0.86 -1.80 -46.10
CA LYS A 449 -0.50 -1.50 -47.49
C LYS A 449 0.25 -2.68 -48.12
N GLY A 450 -0.03 -2.99 -49.39
CA GLY A 450 0.68 -4.02 -50.16
C GLY A 450 0.07 -5.42 -50.08
N ASP A 451 0.56 -6.31 -50.92
CA ASP A 451 0.05 -7.67 -51.15
C ASP A 451 0.74 -8.69 -50.23
N ASP A 452 0.01 -9.71 -49.76
CA ASP A 452 0.54 -10.83 -48.97
C ASP A 452 1.08 -11.98 -49.85
N THR A 453 1.04 -11.82 -51.17
CA THR A 453 1.55 -12.79 -52.15
C THR A 453 3.06 -13.08 -51.94
N PRO A 454 3.46 -14.35 -51.74
CA PRO A 454 4.86 -14.74 -51.58
C PRO A 454 5.74 -14.28 -52.76
N GLY A 455 6.84 -13.59 -52.46
CA GLY A 455 7.81 -13.11 -53.45
C GLY A 455 7.61 -11.68 -53.93
N ALA A 456 6.50 -11.02 -53.57
CA ALA A 456 6.36 -9.58 -53.72
C ALA A 456 7.26 -8.83 -52.70
N VAL A 457 7.76 -7.65 -53.09
CA VAL A 457 8.42 -6.75 -52.12
C VAL A 457 7.34 -6.23 -51.19
N ASP A 458 7.31 -6.74 -49.95
CA ASP A 458 6.32 -6.35 -48.95
C ASP A 458 6.78 -5.10 -48.19
N PRO A 459 6.14 -3.93 -48.40
CA PRO A 459 6.51 -2.69 -47.72
C PRO A 459 6.24 -2.72 -46.21
N VAL A 460 5.47 -3.70 -45.71
CA VAL A 460 5.15 -3.88 -44.28
C VAL A 460 6.27 -4.62 -43.52
N GLY A 461 7.19 -5.27 -44.24
CA GLY A 461 8.31 -6.01 -43.64
C GLY A 461 8.18 -7.54 -43.69
N GLY A 462 7.26 -8.07 -44.50
CA GLY A 462 7.16 -9.49 -44.81
C GLY A 462 6.04 -10.24 -44.08
N PRO A 463 5.83 -11.52 -44.42
CA PRO A 463 4.70 -12.31 -43.95
C PRO A 463 4.66 -12.50 -42.42
N GLU A 464 5.81 -12.65 -41.76
CA GLU A 464 5.85 -12.77 -40.29
C GLU A 464 5.42 -11.47 -39.60
N ARG A 465 5.79 -10.30 -40.14
CA ARG A 465 5.34 -9.02 -39.58
C ARG A 465 3.84 -8.82 -39.78
N ARG A 466 3.31 -9.16 -40.96
CA ARG A 466 1.85 -9.14 -41.21
C ARG A 466 1.09 -10.07 -40.26
N ARG A 467 1.61 -11.27 -40.03
CA ARG A 467 1.04 -12.23 -39.06
C ARG A 467 1.01 -11.64 -37.64
N TRP A 468 2.12 -11.04 -37.20
CA TRP A 468 2.20 -10.42 -35.88
C TRP A 468 1.24 -9.23 -35.74
N LEU A 469 1.15 -8.38 -36.78
CA LEU A 469 0.23 -7.23 -36.81
C LEU A 469 -1.25 -7.65 -36.72
N GLY A 470 -1.60 -8.85 -37.20
CA GLY A 470 -2.95 -9.40 -37.08
C GLY A 470 -3.31 -10.00 -35.71
N ARG A 471 -2.38 -10.07 -34.77
CA ARG A 471 -2.58 -10.63 -33.42
C ARG A 471 -2.44 -9.55 -32.36
N ALA A 472 -3.09 -9.75 -31.20
CA ALA A 472 -2.96 -8.86 -30.04
C ALA A 472 -1.65 -9.05 -29.26
N GLN A 473 -1.11 -10.26 -29.25
CA GLN A 473 0.12 -10.62 -28.55
C GLN A 473 0.63 -11.97 -29.07
N GLU A 474 1.91 -12.24 -28.89
CA GLU A 474 2.46 -13.59 -29.03
C GLU A 474 2.22 -14.40 -27.75
N THR A 475 2.42 -15.72 -27.81
CA THR A 475 2.13 -16.63 -26.69
C THR A 475 3.31 -17.52 -26.38
N ALA A 476 3.70 -17.57 -25.12
CA ALA A 476 4.64 -18.51 -24.54
C ALA A 476 3.91 -19.57 -23.71
N GLU A 477 4.52 -20.73 -23.52
CA GLU A 477 3.97 -21.79 -22.68
C GLU A 477 5.05 -22.45 -21.82
N ALA A 478 4.67 -22.81 -20.59
CA ALA A 478 5.39 -23.77 -19.75
C ALA A 478 4.49 -25.00 -19.58
N LYS A 479 5.05 -26.22 -19.65
CA LYS A 479 4.27 -27.45 -19.55
C LYS A 479 5.06 -28.59 -18.90
N ASP A 480 4.33 -29.46 -18.21
CA ASP A 480 4.84 -30.73 -17.70
C ASP A 480 3.91 -31.88 -18.12
N LEU A 481 4.42 -32.75 -19.00
CA LEU A 481 3.65 -33.88 -19.52
C LEU A 481 3.48 -34.98 -18.47
N THR A 482 4.38 -35.07 -17.48
CA THR A 482 4.31 -36.05 -16.39
C THR A 482 3.06 -35.83 -15.53
N THR A 483 2.79 -34.56 -15.19
CA THR A 483 1.59 -34.15 -14.45
C THR A 483 0.32 -34.57 -15.19
N ARG A 484 0.27 -34.38 -16.52
CA ARG A 484 -0.89 -34.76 -17.35
C ARG A 484 -1.05 -36.28 -17.49
N ASP A 485 0.04 -36.98 -17.82
CA ASP A 485 -0.01 -38.36 -18.30
C ASP A 485 0.05 -39.39 -17.16
N LEU A 486 0.66 -39.04 -16.02
CA LEU A 486 0.96 -39.99 -14.94
C LEU A 486 0.42 -39.59 -13.57
N LEU A 487 0.50 -38.32 -13.19
CA LEU A 487 0.18 -37.89 -11.81
C LEU A 487 -1.28 -37.46 -11.63
N HIS A 488 -1.80 -36.63 -12.52
CA HIS A 488 -3.13 -36.03 -12.42
C HIS A 488 -3.89 -36.19 -13.75
N LEU A 489 -4.67 -37.28 -13.87
CA LEU A 489 -5.50 -37.56 -15.05
C LEU A 489 -6.53 -36.47 -15.38
N ARG A 490 -6.82 -35.58 -14.42
CA ARG A 490 -7.70 -34.42 -14.56
C ARG A 490 -6.94 -33.09 -14.48
N ALA A 491 -5.63 -33.09 -14.77
CA ALA A 491 -4.81 -31.89 -14.77
C ALA A 491 -5.43 -30.81 -15.68
N GLN A 492 -5.38 -29.57 -15.22
CA GLN A 492 -6.03 -28.46 -15.91
C GLN A 492 -5.16 -27.89 -17.05
N ASP A 493 -5.82 -27.32 -18.06
CA ASP A 493 -5.19 -26.48 -19.09
C ASP A 493 -5.86 -25.09 -19.07
N PRO A 494 -5.49 -24.21 -18.11
CA PRO A 494 -6.11 -22.91 -17.97
C PRO A 494 -6.00 -22.03 -19.23
N ALA A 495 -6.85 -21.02 -19.29
CA ALA A 495 -6.82 -20.00 -20.34
C ALA A 495 -5.48 -19.23 -20.35
N ILE A 496 -5.17 -18.60 -21.48
CA ILE A 496 -3.97 -17.77 -21.62
C ILE A 496 -4.08 -16.59 -20.65
N VAL A 497 -3.06 -16.42 -19.80
CA VAL A 497 -2.94 -15.28 -18.90
C VAL A 497 -2.39 -14.09 -19.67
N GLU A 498 -3.06 -12.94 -19.56
CA GLU A 498 -2.52 -11.68 -20.04
C GLU A 498 -1.35 -11.27 -19.15
N THR A 499 -0.16 -11.15 -19.73
CA THR A 499 1.04 -10.71 -19.00
C THR A 499 1.53 -9.39 -19.59
N CYS A 500 2.20 -8.60 -18.76
CA CYS A 500 2.87 -7.39 -19.21
C CYS A 500 4.30 -7.65 -19.71
N LEU A 501 4.74 -8.88 -19.97
CA LEU A 501 6.14 -9.17 -20.33
C LEU A 501 6.41 -8.88 -21.81
N ALA A 502 7.53 -8.20 -22.09
CA ALA A 502 7.90 -7.81 -23.44
C ALA A 502 8.54 -8.97 -24.23
N HIS A 503 9.38 -9.79 -23.57
CA HIS A 503 10.19 -10.81 -24.24
C HIS A 503 9.71 -12.23 -23.93
N LYS A 504 9.89 -13.13 -24.91
CA LYS A 504 9.52 -14.54 -24.79
C LYS A 504 10.20 -15.25 -23.63
N VAL A 505 11.52 -15.07 -23.49
CA VAL A 505 12.34 -15.78 -22.47
C VAL A 505 11.92 -15.38 -21.05
N ASP A 506 11.63 -14.10 -20.83
CA ASP A 506 11.14 -13.60 -19.54
C ASP A 506 9.76 -14.19 -19.22
N CYS A 507 8.87 -14.26 -20.22
CA CYS A 507 7.56 -14.88 -20.10
C CYS A 507 7.66 -16.38 -19.77
N GLU A 508 8.50 -17.14 -20.48
CA GLU A 508 8.72 -18.56 -20.21
C GLU A 508 9.29 -18.78 -18.80
N THR A 509 10.22 -17.93 -18.35
CA THR A 509 10.81 -18.02 -17.01
C THR A 509 9.75 -17.85 -15.92
N VAL A 510 8.91 -16.82 -16.05
CA VAL A 510 7.81 -16.53 -15.12
C VAL A 510 6.75 -17.64 -15.13
N LEU A 511 6.37 -18.13 -16.31
CA LEU A 511 5.40 -19.21 -16.46
C LEU A 511 5.94 -20.53 -15.89
N GLN A 512 7.23 -20.82 -16.09
CA GLN A 512 7.88 -22.00 -15.55
C GLN A 512 7.99 -21.93 -14.03
N ALA A 513 8.31 -20.78 -13.46
CA ALA A 513 8.31 -20.60 -12.00
C ALA A 513 6.92 -20.86 -11.40
N GLN A 514 5.87 -20.32 -12.04
CA GLN A 514 4.48 -20.56 -11.62
C GLN A 514 4.07 -22.03 -11.79
N LEU A 515 4.44 -22.69 -12.89
CA LEU A 515 4.13 -24.10 -13.11
C LEU A 515 4.85 -24.98 -12.08
N SER A 516 6.16 -24.79 -11.91
CA SER A 516 7.00 -25.53 -10.97
C SER A 516 6.47 -25.49 -9.54
N HIS A 517 5.81 -24.40 -9.16
CA HIS A 517 5.17 -24.29 -7.86
C HIS A 517 4.06 -25.35 -7.67
N TRP A 518 3.26 -25.63 -8.70
CA TRP A 518 2.15 -26.60 -8.69
C TRP A 518 2.53 -28.03 -9.05
N LEU A 519 3.78 -28.30 -9.45
CA LEU A 519 4.23 -29.66 -9.79
C LEU A 519 4.39 -30.57 -8.55
N GLY A 520 4.47 -29.99 -7.35
CA GLY A 520 4.45 -30.73 -6.09
C GLY A 520 3.02 -31.04 -5.63
N ASN A 521 2.85 -32.09 -4.83
CA ASN A 521 1.61 -32.34 -4.11
C ASN A 521 1.44 -31.27 -3.02
N ARG A 522 0.87 -30.12 -3.38
CA ARG A 522 0.59 -29.04 -2.45
C ARG A 522 -0.58 -29.38 -1.55
N ALA A 523 -0.51 -28.89 -0.31
CA ALA A 523 -1.63 -28.95 0.62
C ALA A 523 -1.81 -27.60 1.32
N HIS A 524 -3.05 -27.22 1.57
CA HIS A 524 -3.36 -26.10 2.46
C HIS A 524 -3.70 -26.64 3.84
N PHE A 525 -3.21 -25.95 4.86
CA PHE A 525 -3.54 -26.21 6.25
C PHE A 525 -4.08 -24.93 6.87
N SER A 526 -5.25 -25.02 7.49
CA SER A 526 -5.74 -24.00 8.40
C SER A 526 -5.17 -24.28 9.79
N CYS A 527 -4.57 -23.29 10.43
CA CYS A 527 -3.96 -23.49 11.73
C CYS A 527 -4.09 -22.28 12.65
N VAL A 528 -4.00 -22.55 13.96
CA VAL A 528 -4.05 -21.55 15.04
C VAL A 528 -2.70 -21.56 15.77
N PRO A 529 -1.78 -20.63 15.47
CA PRO A 529 -0.51 -20.51 16.18
C PRO A 529 -0.69 -19.90 17.57
N ASP A 530 0.16 -20.28 18.53
CA ASP A 530 0.30 -19.59 19.81
C ASP A 530 1.30 -18.43 19.68
N THR A 531 0.87 -17.37 18.99
CA THR A 531 1.70 -16.18 18.75
C THR A 531 0.95 -14.90 19.08
N PRO A 532 1.65 -13.80 19.41
CA PRO A 532 1.01 -12.50 19.54
C PRO A 532 0.27 -12.11 18.25
N PRO A 533 -0.82 -11.33 18.34
CA PRO A 533 -1.48 -10.76 17.17
C PRO A 533 -0.52 -9.97 16.29
N PHE A 534 -0.77 -9.94 14.98
CA PHE A 534 0.02 -9.21 13.98
C PHE A 534 1.48 -9.72 13.85
N TYR A 535 1.74 -10.96 14.26
CA TYR A 535 3.06 -11.56 14.12
C TYR A 535 3.39 -11.95 12.67
N PHE A 536 2.38 -12.36 11.90
CA PHE A 536 2.53 -12.87 10.53
C PHE A 536 2.02 -11.87 9.48
N ASP A 537 2.70 -11.87 8.33
CA ASP A 537 2.21 -11.25 7.10
C ASP A 537 2.05 -12.29 5.99
N LEU A 538 1.28 -11.93 4.96
CA LEU A 538 1.15 -12.75 3.75
C LEU A 538 2.53 -12.94 3.09
N GLY A 539 2.79 -14.18 2.64
CA GLY A 539 4.06 -14.54 2.03
C GLY A 539 5.21 -14.82 3.02
N ASP A 540 4.98 -14.73 4.34
CA ASP A 540 5.95 -15.23 5.32
C ASP A 540 6.11 -16.76 5.16
N GLU A 541 7.36 -17.22 5.25
CA GLU A 541 7.67 -18.65 5.30
C GLU A 541 7.67 -19.13 6.76
N VAL A 542 7.09 -20.30 7.04
CA VAL A 542 7.06 -20.91 8.39
C VAL A 542 7.32 -22.40 8.29
N VAL A 543 7.89 -23.01 9.33
CA VAL A 543 7.95 -24.48 9.44
C VAL A 543 6.73 -24.95 10.21
N ILE A 544 5.97 -25.89 9.65
CA ILE A 544 4.88 -26.57 10.35
C ILE A 544 5.34 -27.97 10.72
N GLN A 545 5.20 -28.31 11.99
CA GLN A 545 5.46 -29.65 12.51
C GLN A 545 4.22 -30.19 13.24
N TRP A 546 3.73 -31.34 12.78
CA TRP A 546 2.56 -32.02 13.32
C TRP A 546 2.75 -33.54 13.28
N ASP A 547 2.04 -34.27 14.14
CA ASP A 547 2.22 -35.73 14.30
C ASP A 547 1.68 -36.56 13.11
N ASP A 548 1.05 -35.93 12.12
CA ASP A 548 0.35 -36.57 10.99
C ASP A 548 0.50 -35.71 9.72
N TYR A 549 -0.10 -36.15 8.62
CA TYR A 549 -0.12 -35.49 7.31
C TYR A 549 1.27 -35.35 6.65
N GLY A 550 2.27 -36.11 7.10
CA GLY A 550 3.65 -36.03 6.58
C GLY A 550 4.43 -34.80 7.11
N LEU A 551 3.95 -34.20 8.19
CA LEU A 551 4.54 -32.99 8.81
C LEU A 551 5.47 -33.31 10.00
N GLU A 552 5.78 -34.58 10.27
CA GLU A 552 6.46 -35.03 11.50
C GLU A 552 7.91 -34.53 11.55
N ALA A 553 8.55 -34.41 10.40
CA ALA A 553 9.92 -33.89 10.25
C ALA A 553 10.00 -32.36 10.16
N GLY A 554 8.85 -31.67 10.18
CA GLY A 554 8.74 -30.25 9.86
C GLY A 554 8.77 -30.01 8.35
N GLN A 555 7.77 -29.29 7.83
CA GLN A 555 7.73 -28.86 6.43
C GLN A 555 7.65 -27.34 6.35
N VAL A 556 8.35 -26.76 5.37
CA VAL A 556 8.30 -25.32 5.14
C VAL A 556 7.08 -25.00 4.29
N GLY A 557 6.24 -24.09 4.76
CA GLY A 557 5.10 -23.56 4.02
C GLY A 557 5.10 -22.03 3.97
N VAL A 558 4.21 -21.49 3.13
CA VAL A 558 4.03 -20.05 2.92
C VAL A 558 2.64 -19.62 3.40
N VAL A 559 2.57 -18.54 4.16
CA VAL A 559 1.31 -17.97 4.66
C VAL A 559 0.51 -17.36 3.49
N ALA A 560 -0.65 -17.94 3.18
CA ALA A 560 -1.56 -17.53 2.11
C ALA A 560 -2.75 -16.71 2.59
N GLU A 561 -3.12 -16.87 3.86
CA GLU A 561 -4.21 -16.15 4.53
C GLU A 561 -3.83 -15.87 5.97
N VAL A 562 -4.16 -14.68 6.45
CA VAL A 562 -4.04 -14.28 7.86
C VAL A 562 -5.37 -13.69 8.29
N SER A 563 -5.94 -14.20 9.37
CA SER A 563 -7.12 -13.64 10.03
C SER A 563 -6.78 -13.38 11.49
N GLU A 564 -6.97 -12.15 11.92
CA GLU A 564 -6.76 -11.67 13.28
C GLU A 564 -8.13 -11.40 13.91
N GLY A 565 -8.35 -11.90 15.12
CA GLY A 565 -9.58 -11.71 15.87
C GLY A 565 -9.34 -11.99 17.35
N GLU A 566 -10.17 -12.85 17.94
CA GLU A 566 -9.88 -13.38 19.28
C GLU A 566 -8.60 -14.23 19.29
N TRP A 567 -8.36 -14.94 18.18
CA TRP A 567 -7.16 -15.72 17.90
C TRP A 567 -6.64 -15.38 16.52
N THR A 568 -5.34 -15.56 16.30
CA THR A 568 -4.75 -15.54 14.95
C THR A 568 -5.06 -16.87 14.27
N GLU A 569 -5.65 -16.84 13.08
CA GLU A 569 -5.83 -17.99 12.21
C GLU A 569 -5.02 -17.78 10.92
N LEU A 570 -4.30 -18.83 10.50
CA LEU A 570 -3.53 -18.81 9.27
C LEU A 570 -4.04 -19.88 8.31
N VAL A 571 -3.89 -19.61 7.02
CA VAL A 571 -3.83 -20.68 6.01
C VAL A 571 -2.43 -20.71 5.46
N ILE A 572 -1.79 -21.87 5.56
CA ILE A 572 -0.43 -22.08 5.09
C ILE A 572 -0.45 -23.13 3.99
N GLU A 573 0.25 -22.84 2.90
CA GLU A 573 0.50 -23.78 1.82
C GLU A 573 1.85 -24.46 2.01
N VAL A 574 1.87 -25.78 1.99
CA VAL A 574 3.06 -26.64 2.10
C VAL A 574 3.33 -27.32 0.76
#